data_AF-A0A7C9CVF8-F1
#
_entry.id   AF-A0A7C9CVF8-F1
#
_cell.length_a   1.000
_cell.length_b   1.000
_cell.length_c   1.000
_cell.angle_alpha   90.00
_cell.angle_beta   90.00
_cell.angle_gamma   90.00
#
_symmetry.space_group_name_H-M   'P 1'
#
loop_
_entity.id
_entity.type
_entity.pdbx_description
1 polymer ?
#
loop_
_entity_poly.entity_id
_entity_poly.type
_entity_poly.pdbx_seq_one_letter_code
_entity_poly.pdbx_strand_id
1 'polypeptide(L)'
;MISLQMKSEVKSQYEESKWRLQGKNLPTVEEYMKFALDTSFYHTLMVVSFVGMGEIATKEAFEWLNGKPPVVRAPTLICRLMDDIVSPQYGKQRAHVPSGVECYMHQHGVSEKEACDEFNKQVEDAWKDINQGFIDVQSPPQPLLMRVLNFARVIDVLYKEDDGYTNSTKSKHYLTSLLVDQVEL
;
A
#
# COMPACT_ATOMS: atom_id res chain seq x y z
N MET A 1 -2.06 -1.48 -20.35
CA MET A 1 -2.28 -1.12 -18.93
C MET A 1 -0.97 -1.12 -18.14
N ILE A 2 -0.31 -2.27 -17.96
CA ILE A 2 0.93 -2.39 -17.15
C ILE A 2 2.01 -1.34 -17.50
N SER A 3 2.33 -1.17 -18.80
CA SER A 3 3.32 -0.17 -19.23
C SER A 3 2.96 1.28 -18.87
N LEU A 4 1.66 1.63 -18.86
CA LEU A 4 1.22 2.96 -18.44
C LEU A 4 1.39 3.14 -16.95
N GLN A 5 1.09 2.10 -16.17
CA GLN A 5 1.23 2.14 -14.72
C GLN A 5 2.71 2.28 -14.31
N MET A 6 3.60 1.50 -14.92
CA MET A 6 5.06 1.62 -14.73
C MET A 6 5.59 3.02 -15.05
N LYS A 7 5.07 3.67 -16.10
CA LYS A 7 5.44 5.05 -16.44
C LYS A 7 4.99 6.05 -15.37
N SER A 8 3.78 5.87 -14.81
CA SER A 8 3.28 6.71 -13.70
C SER A 8 4.17 6.58 -12.48
N GLU A 9 4.55 5.35 -12.13
CA GLU A 9 5.39 5.04 -10.97
C GLU A 9 6.78 5.65 -11.08
N VAL A 10 7.45 5.49 -12.22
CA VAL A 10 8.76 6.09 -12.46
C VAL A 10 8.70 7.62 -12.35
N LYS A 11 7.61 8.24 -12.86
CA LYS A 11 7.42 9.68 -12.72
C LYS A 11 7.22 10.09 -11.26
N SER A 12 6.44 9.34 -10.50
CA SER A 12 6.18 9.60 -9.08
C SER A 12 7.45 9.43 -8.24
N GLN A 13 8.24 8.37 -8.47
CA GLN A 13 9.55 8.17 -7.82
C GLN A 13 10.54 9.28 -8.16
N TYR A 14 10.52 9.78 -9.41
CA TYR A 14 11.34 10.91 -9.81
C TYR A 14 10.96 12.19 -9.06
N GLU A 15 9.67 12.51 -8.91
CA GLU A 15 9.25 13.65 -8.09
C GLU A 15 9.62 13.46 -6.61
N GLU A 16 9.42 12.27 -6.05
CA GLU A 16 9.84 11.93 -4.67
C GLU A 16 11.35 12.13 -4.47
N SER A 17 12.18 11.73 -5.44
CA SER A 17 13.62 11.96 -5.42
C SER A 17 14.01 13.44 -5.40
N LYS A 18 13.22 14.32 -6.05
CA LYS A 18 13.50 15.76 -6.04
C LYS A 18 13.28 16.33 -4.64
N TRP A 19 12.23 15.90 -3.95
CA TRP A 19 11.97 16.31 -2.56
C TRP A 19 13.09 15.88 -1.63
N ARG A 20 13.62 14.67 -1.81
CA ARG A 20 14.82 14.21 -1.09
C ARG A 20 15.99 15.18 -1.23
N LEU A 21 16.21 15.69 -2.44
CA LEU A 21 17.37 16.52 -2.78
C LEU A 21 17.16 18.00 -2.41
N GLN A 22 15.92 18.49 -2.38
CA GLN A 22 15.60 19.89 -2.08
C GLN A 22 15.72 20.24 -0.60
N GLY A 23 15.78 19.24 0.28
CA GLY A 23 16.37 19.31 1.63
C GLY A 23 16.10 20.60 2.39
N LYS A 24 14.85 20.82 2.84
CA LYS A 24 14.45 21.55 4.06
C LYS A 24 12.94 21.84 4.16
N ASN A 25 12.24 21.92 3.03
CA ASN A 25 10.79 22.12 3.03
C ASN A 25 10.10 20.76 2.91
N LEU A 26 9.53 20.29 4.01
CA LEU A 26 8.67 19.10 4.00
C LEU A 26 7.41 19.44 3.18
N PRO A 27 6.97 18.55 2.26
CA PRO A 27 5.69 18.73 1.58
C PRO A 27 4.54 18.64 2.59
N THR A 28 3.37 19.15 2.22
CA THR A 28 2.15 18.81 2.98
C THR A 28 1.85 17.33 2.84
N VAL A 29 1.09 16.74 3.78
CA VAL A 29 0.66 15.34 3.69
C VAL A 29 -0.15 15.09 2.42
N GLU A 30 -0.95 16.05 1.96
CA GLU A 30 -1.72 15.94 0.72
C GLU A 30 -0.82 15.94 -0.52
N GLU A 31 0.22 16.80 -0.53
CA GLU A 31 1.22 16.81 -1.59
C GLU A 31 1.98 15.49 -1.63
N TYR A 32 2.43 15.00 -0.47
CA TYR A 32 3.08 13.70 -0.32
C TYR A 32 2.19 12.56 -0.86
N MET A 33 0.94 12.47 -0.39
CA MET A 33 0.02 11.38 -0.75
C MET A 33 -0.34 11.34 -2.24
N LYS A 34 -0.21 12.47 -2.95
CA LYS A 34 -0.40 12.53 -4.41
C LYS A 34 0.49 11.56 -5.17
N PHE A 35 1.71 11.31 -4.69
CA PHE A 35 2.67 10.41 -5.33
C PHE A 35 2.89 9.13 -4.54
N ALA A 36 2.74 9.19 -3.21
CA ALA A 36 3.05 8.06 -2.32
C ALA A 36 2.23 6.79 -2.60
N LEU A 37 0.98 6.96 -3.07
CA LEU A 37 0.15 5.84 -3.49
C LEU A 37 0.71 5.15 -4.74
N ASP A 38 1.20 5.92 -5.71
CA ASP A 38 1.82 5.37 -6.91
C ASP A 38 3.18 4.74 -6.56
N THR A 39 4.00 5.37 -5.71
CA THR A 39 5.33 4.83 -5.36
C THR A 39 5.28 3.58 -4.48
N SER A 40 4.13 3.24 -3.88
CA SER A 40 3.89 1.94 -3.23
C SER A 40 3.93 0.74 -4.19
N PHE A 41 3.79 0.97 -5.51
CA PHE A 41 3.73 -0.07 -6.54
C PHE A 41 2.54 -1.04 -6.43
N TYR A 42 1.69 -0.88 -5.40
CA TYR A 42 0.71 -1.91 -5.02
C TYR A 42 -0.43 -2.05 -6.03
N HIS A 43 -0.84 -0.95 -6.65
CA HIS A 43 -1.80 -1.00 -7.75
C HIS A 43 -1.27 -1.76 -8.96
N THR A 44 0.01 -1.59 -9.33
CA THR A 44 0.62 -2.36 -10.42
C THR A 44 0.67 -3.84 -10.10
N LEU A 45 1.01 -4.21 -8.86
CA LEU A 45 0.99 -5.62 -8.45
C LEU A 45 -0.40 -6.24 -8.61
N MET A 46 -1.46 -5.52 -8.26
CA MET A 46 -2.83 -5.96 -8.50
C MET A 46 -3.10 -6.16 -10.00
N VAL A 47 -2.75 -5.19 -10.85
CA VAL A 47 -2.92 -5.29 -12.32
C VAL A 47 -2.17 -6.48 -12.90
N VAL A 48 -0.91 -6.69 -12.50
CA VAL A 48 -0.09 -7.83 -12.95
C VAL A 48 -0.71 -9.15 -12.47
N SER A 49 -1.23 -9.20 -11.24
CA SER A 49 -1.82 -10.43 -10.69
C SER A 49 -3.05 -10.92 -11.46
N PHE A 50 -3.80 -10.01 -12.11
CA PHE A 50 -4.97 -10.37 -12.91
C PHE A 50 -4.58 -11.10 -14.20
N VAL A 51 -3.39 -10.86 -14.76
CA VAL A 51 -2.94 -11.49 -16.01
C VAL A 51 -2.90 -13.02 -15.90
N GLY A 52 -2.59 -13.55 -14.71
CA GLY A 52 -2.52 -14.99 -14.46
C GLY A 52 -3.85 -15.64 -14.10
N MET A 53 -4.98 -14.92 -14.14
CA MET A 53 -6.26 -15.44 -13.65
C MET A 53 -7.13 -16.10 -14.74
N GLY A 54 -6.63 -16.25 -15.97
CA GLY A 54 -7.33 -16.95 -17.04
C GLY A 54 -8.56 -16.20 -17.54
N GLU A 55 -9.62 -16.93 -17.91
CA GLU A 55 -10.81 -16.39 -18.59
C GLU A 55 -11.61 -15.38 -17.74
N ILE A 56 -11.50 -15.42 -16.42
CA ILE A 56 -12.18 -14.47 -15.53
C ILE A 56 -11.56 -13.06 -15.58
N ALA A 57 -10.32 -12.92 -16.04
CA ALA A 57 -9.65 -11.63 -16.19
C ALA A 57 -10.02 -10.97 -17.53
N THR A 58 -11.30 -10.65 -17.69
CA THR A 58 -11.82 -10.03 -18.91
C THR A 58 -11.36 -8.58 -19.06
N LYS A 59 -11.62 -7.99 -20.23
CA LYS A 59 -11.33 -6.57 -20.48
C LYS A 59 -12.06 -5.67 -19.46
N GLU A 60 -13.31 -5.98 -19.14
CA GLU A 60 -14.14 -5.26 -18.18
C GLU A 60 -13.55 -5.35 -16.76
N ALA A 61 -12.96 -6.49 -16.39
CA ALA A 61 -12.26 -6.63 -15.11
C ALA A 61 -11.04 -5.71 -15.02
N PHE A 62 -10.27 -5.59 -16.10
CA PHE A 62 -9.15 -4.64 -16.17
C PHE A 62 -9.62 -3.19 -16.19
N GLU A 63 -10.71 -2.86 -16.90
CA GLU A 63 -11.30 -1.52 -16.90
C GLU A 63 -11.82 -1.14 -15.51
N TRP A 64 -12.50 -2.05 -14.80
CA TRP A 64 -12.91 -1.88 -13.42
C TRP A 64 -11.71 -1.63 -12.50
N LEU A 65 -10.66 -2.44 -12.63
CA LEU A 65 -9.44 -2.29 -11.84
C LEU A 65 -8.79 -0.92 -12.09
N ASN A 66 -8.65 -0.51 -13.35
CA ASN A 66 -8.08 0.78 -13.74
C ASN A 66 -8.98 1.98 -13.38
N GLY A 67 -10.29 1.77 -13.25
CA GLY A 67 -11.24 2.74 -12.72
C GLY A 67 -10.97 3.10 -11.25
N LYS A 68 -10.15 2.30 -10.55
CA LYS A 68 -9.74 2.52 -9.16
C LYS A 68 -10.94 2.85 -8.24
N PRO A 69 -12.02 2.04 -8.23
CA PRO A 69 -13.08 2.20 -7.25
C PRO A 69 -12.53 2.06 -5.82
N PRO A 70 -13.26 2.49 -4.78
CA PRO A 70 -12.77 2.49 -3.39
C PRO A 70 -12.12 1.16 -2.96
N VAL A 71 -12.77 0.02 -3.25
CA VAL A 71 -12.24 -1.33 -2.97
C VAL A 71 -10.87 -1.62 -3.61
N VAL A 72 -10.56 -1.02 -4.77
CA VAL A 72 -9.26 -1.15 -5.45
C VAL A 72 -8.23 -0.15 -4.92
N ARG A 73 -8.66 1.05 -4.52
CA ARG A 73 -7.77 2.06 -3.94
C ARG A 73 -7.32 1.67 -2.53
N ALA A 74 -8.23 1.05 -1.77
CA ALA A 74 -8.03 0.73 -0.37
C ALA A 74 -6.75 -0.09 -0.08
N PRO A 75 -6.44 -1.20 -0.77
CA PRO A 75 -5.18 -1.93 -0.53
C PRO A 75 -3.93 -1.09 -0.74
N THR A 76 -3.94 -0.17 -1.70
CA THR A 76 -2.81 0.74 -1.97
C THR A 76 -2.67 1.77 -0.86
N LEU A 77 -3.79 2.28 -0.35
CA LEU A 77 -3.82 3.21 0.78
C LEU A 77 -3.34 2.52 2.06
N ILE A 78 -3.87 1.32 2.36
CA ILE A 78 -3.44 0.51 3.51
C ILE A 78 -1.93 0.23 3.43
N CYS A 79 -1.43 -0.18 2.26
CA CYS A 79 0.01 -0.37 2.02
C CYS A 79 0.82 0.86 2.40
N ARG A 80 0.48 2.02 1.85
CA ARG A 80 1.23 3.25 2.08
C ARG A 80 1.18 3.70 3.53
N LEU A 81 -0.02 3.74 4.12
CA LEU A 81 -0.18 4.23 5.49
C LEU A 81 0.50 3.32 6.51
N MET A 82 0.39 2.00 6.37
CA MET A 82 1.04 1.07 7.30
C MET A 82 2.57 1.10 7.17
N ASP A 83 3.10 1.20 5.95
CA ASP A 83 4.54 1.39 5.69
C ASP A 83 5.05 2.69 6.34
N ASP A 84 4.31 3.79 6.20
CA ASP A 84 4.66 5.09 6.78
C ASP A 84 4.54 5.10 8.32
N ILE A 85 3.63 4.33 8.92
CA ILE A 85 3.48 4.22 10.38
C ILE A 85 4.70 3.54 11.02
N VAL A 86 5.24 2.50 10.39
CA VAL A 86 6.40 1.77 10.94
C VAL A 86 7.73 2.41 10.55
N SER A 87 7.74 3.25 9.51
CA SER A 87 8.93 3.93 8.99
C SER A 87 9.71 4.78 10.01
N PRO A 88 9.08 5.58 10.90
CA PRO A 88 9.81 6.38 11.90
C PRO A 88 10.75 5.59 12.81
N GLN A 89 10.47 4.30 13.03
CA GLN A 89 11.31 3.40 13.83
C GLN A 89 12.70 3.19 13.20
N TYR A 90 12.83 3.37 11.88
CA TYR A 90 14.06 3.17 11.11
C TYR A 90 14.53 4.41 10.33
N GLY A 91 13.62 5.35 10.07
CA GLY A 91 13.83 6.52 9.20
C GLY A 91 14.92 7.48 9.67
N LYS A 92 15.19 7.56 10.98
CA LYS A 92 16.26 8.43 11.51
C LYS A 92 17.67 8.00 11.10
N GLN A 93 17.87 6.76 10.62
CA GLN A 93 19.18 6.25 10.21
C GLN A 93 19.41 6.26 8.69
N ARG A 94 18.35 6.37 7.88
CA ARG A 94 18.44 6.44 6.41
C ARG A 94 18.14 7.86 5.99
N ALA A 95 18.96 8.46 5.13
CA ALA A 95 18.67 9.76 4.51
C ALA A 95 17.54 9.60 3.48
N HIS A 96 16.36 9.18 3.89
CA HIS A 96 15.18 8.92 3.06
C HIS A 96 14.32 10.19 2.93
N VAL A 97 13.40 10.20 1.97
CA VAL A 97 12.32 11.19 1.91
C VAL A 97 11.48 11.07 3.19
N PRO A 98 11.02 12.19 3.75
CA PRO A 98 10.08 12.20 4.87
C PRO A 98 8.88 11.29 4.61
N SER A 99 8.54 10.47 5.60
CA SER A 99 7.32 9.65 5.60
C SER A 99 6.06 10.52 5.65
N GLY A 100 4.91 9.95 5.31
CA GLY A 100 3.62 10.63 5.49
C GLY A 100 3.38 11.06 6.94
N VAL A 101 3.83 10.26 7.93
CA VAL A 101 3.76 10.60 9.36
C VAL A 101 4.57 11.87 9.65
N GLU A 102 5.80 11.97 9.16
CA GLU A 102 6.64 13.16 9.35
C GLU A 102 6.04 14.39 8.65
N CYS A 103 5.47 14.23 7.45
CA CYS A 103 4.77 15.30 6.76
C CYS A 103 3.55 15.79 7.56
N TYR A 104 2.75 14.85 8.10
CA TYR A 104 1.58 15.16 8.91
C TYR A 104 1.95 15.88 10.21
N MET A 105 2.95 15.39 10.94
CA MET A 105 3.47 16.04 12.15
C MET A 105 3.94 17.47 11.86
N HIS A 106 4.68 17.66 10.76
CA HIS A 106 5.19 18.97 10.38
C HIS A 106 4.06 19.95 10.04
N GLN A 107 3.08 19.51 9.27
CA GLN A 107 1.97 20.34 8.81
C GLN A 107 1.02 20.73 9.95
N HIS A 108 0.71 19.80 10.85
CA HIS A 108 -0.30 19.99 11.90
C HIS A 108 0.28 20.32 13.28
N GLY A 109 1.60 20.22 13.46
CA GLY A 109 2.26 20.49 14.75
C GLY A 109 1.91 19.47 15.84
N VAL A 110 1.57 18.24 15.45
CA VAL A 110 1.14 17.16 16.35
C VAL A 110 2.29 16.20 16.67
N SER A 111 2.10 15.37 17.70
CA SER A 111 3.02 14.29 18.03
C SER A 111 2.98 13.15 17.01
N GLU A 112 4.05 12.34 16.99
CA GLU A 112 4.11 11.11 16.18
C GLU A 112 2.95 10.17 16.48
N LYS A 113 2.58 10.04 17.76
CA LYS A 113 1.46 9.22 18.18
C LYS A 113 0.13 9.70 17.58
N GLU A 114 -0.14 11.00 17.65
CA GLU A 114 -1.37 11.57 17.09
C GLU A 114 -1.43 11.40 15.56
N ALA A 115 -0.30 11.56 14.87
CA ALA A 115 -0.21 11.31 13.43
C ALA A 115 -0.47 9.83 13.08
N CYS A 116 0.16 8.90 13.82
CA CYS A 116 -0.07 7.46 13.66
C CYS A 116 -1.51 7.07 13.98
N ASP A 117 -2.11 7.64 15.03
CA ASP A 117 -3.52 7.39 15.38
C ASP A 117 -4.45 7.85 14.25
N GLU A 118 -4.16 8.97 13.60
CA GLU A 118 -4.92 9.43 12.44
C GLU A 118 -4.75 8.52 11.22
N PHE A 119 -3.53 8.06 10.93
CA PHE A 119 -3.27 7.14 9.83
C PHE A 119 -3.95 5.78 10.07
N ASN A 120 -3.97 5.30 11.31
CA ASN A 120 -4.68 4.07 11.68
C ASN A 120 -6.19 4.19 11.44
N LYS A 121 -6.83 5.33 11.73
CA LYS A 121 -8.25 5.54 11.38
C LYS A 121 -8.48 5.46 9.87
N GLN A 122 -7.60 6.07 9.07
CA GLN A 122 -7.69 6.00 7.62
C GLN A 122 -7.50 4.55 7.10
N VAL A 123 -6.64 3.76 7.75
CA VAL A 123 -6.51 2.31 7.48
C VAL A 123 -7.81 1.59 7.80
N GLU A 124 -8.44 1.85 8.94
CA GLU A 124 -9.75 1.28 9.30
C GLU A 124 -10.85 1.64 8.30
N ASP A 125 -10.87 2.89 7.83
CA ASP A 125 -11.83 3.33 6.82
C ASP A 125 -11.57 2.66 5.46
N ALA A 126 -10.32 2.49 5.06
CA ALA A 126 -9.96 1.74 3.86
C ALA A 126 -10.40 0.25 3.94
N TRP A 127 -10.36 -0.37 5.12
CA TRP A 127 -10.93 -1.70 5.32
C TRP A 127 -12.45 -1.72 5.13
N LYS A 128 -13.17 -0.66 5.52
CA LYS A 128 -14.62 -0.53 5.27
C LYS A 128 -14.91 -0.41 3.78
N ASP A 129 -14.09 0.31 3.02
CA ASP A 129 -14.21 0.39 1.55
C ASP A 129 -14.05 -0.98 0.88
N ILE A 130 -13.14 -1.82 1.39
CA ILE A 130 -13.00 -3.20 0.91
C ILE A 130 -14.28 -3.99 1.18
N ASN A 131 -14.79 -3.94 2.42
CA ASN A 131 -16.03 -4.63 2.80
C ASN A 131 -17.22 -4.17 1.94
N GLN A 132 -17.33 -2.87 1.68
CA GLN A 132 -18.36 -2.30 0.82
C GLN A 132 -18.26 -2.83 -0.63
N GLY A 133 -17.04 -3.03 -1.14
CA GLY A 133 -16.84 -3.63 -2.46
C GLY A 133 -17.35 -5.06 -2.58
N PHE A 134 -17.38 -5.84 -1.49
CA PHE A 134 -17.93 -7.22 -1.52
C PHE A 134 -19.46 -7.26 -1.51
N ILE A 135 -20.13 -6.17 -1.13
CA ILE A 135 -21.59 -6.08 -1.16
C ILE A 135 -22.12 -5.27 -2.36
N ASP A 136 -21.22 -4.64 -3.14
CA ASP A 136 -21.58 -3.89 -4.34
C ASP A 136 -21.92 -4.84 -5.50
N VAL A 137 -23.10 -4.62 -6.09
CA VAL A 137 -23.61 -5.38 -7.23
C VAL A 137 -22.85 -5.11 -8.53
N GLN A 138 -22.12 -3.99 -8.60
CA GLN A 138 -21.28 -3.61 -9.75
C GLN A 138 -19.86 -4.19 -9.66
N SER A 139 -19.54 -4.91 -8.59
CA SER A 139 -18.24 -5.54 -8.44
C SER A 139 -18.04 -6.74 -9.38
N PRO A 140 -16.78 -7.02 -9.77
CA PRO A 140 -16.46 -8.16 -10.61
C PRO A 140 -16.70 -9.49 -9.87
N PRO A 141 -16.59 -10.63 -10.57
CA PRO A 141 -16.64 -11.95 -9.95
C PRO A 141 -15.77 -12.07 -8.69
N GLN A 142 -16.30 -12.77 -7.68
CA GLN A 142 -15.66 -12.93 -6.36
C GLN A 142 -14.17 -13.30 -6.41
N PRO A 143 -13.66 -14.18 -7.30
CA PRO A 143 -12.23 -14.48 -7.35
C PRO A 143 -11.34 -13.25 -7.58
N LEU A 144 -11.79 -12.27 -8.38
CA LEU A 144 -11.07 -11.02 -8.63
C LEU A 144 -11.10 -10.10 -7.40
N LEU A 145 -12.25 -9.99 -6.73
CA LEU A 145 -12.36 -9.27 -5.45
C LEU A 145 -11.48 -9.88 -4.36
N MET A 146 -11.45 -11.21 -4.27
CA MET A 146 -10.58 -11.94 -3.34
C MET A 146 -9.11 -11.67 -3.62
N ARG A 147 -8.71 -11.52 -4.89
CA ARG A 147 -7.34 -11.13 -5.23
C ARG A 147 -7.01 -9.75 -4.64
N VAL A 148 -7.88 -8.76 -4.82
CA VAL A 148 -7.71 -7.39 -4.28
C VAL A 148 -7.68 -7.40 -2.75
N LEU A 149 -8.59 -8.12 -2.09
CA LEU A 149 -8.60 -8.28 -0.63
C LEU A 149 -7.30 -8.91 -0.11
N ASN A 150 -6.79 -9.93 -0.78
CA ASN A 150 -5.58 -10.62 -0.33
C ASN A 150 -4.33 -9.74 -0.40
N PHE A 151 -4.29 -8.76 -1.29
CA PHE A 151 -3.25 -7.72 -1.27
C PHE A 151 -3.29 -6.91 0.02
N ALA A 152 -4.47 -6.43 0.46
CA ALA A 152 -4.59 -5.74 1.75
C ALA A 152 -4.19 -6.62 2.94
N ARG A 153 -4.57 -7.91 2.92
CA ARG A 153 -4.21 -8.87 3.98
C ARG A 153 -2.71 -9.11 4.10
N VAL A 154 -2.00 -9.21 2.98
CA VAL A 154 -0.54 -9.40 3.00
C VAL A 154 0.14 -8.19 3.63
N ILE A 155 -0.31 -6.98 3.34
CA ILE A 155 0.21 -5.77 3.99
C ILE A 155 -0.06 -5.79 5.49
N ASP A 156 -1.27 -6.13 5.93
CA ASP A 156 -1.57 -6.20 7.36
C ASP A 156 -0.63 -7.17 8.08
N VAL A 157 -0.33 -8.32 7.47
CA VAL A 157 0.65 -9.28 8.03
C VAL A 157 2.07 -8.71 8.06
N LEU A 158 2.52 -8.09 6.97
CA LEU A 158 3.91 -7.65 6.82
C LEU A 158 4.24 -6.40 7.64
N TYR A 159 3.26 -5.51 7.83
CA TYR A 159 3.44 -4.22 8.49
C TYR A 159 2.74 -4.12 9.85
N LYS A 160 2.18 -5.21 10.39
CA LYS A 160 1.36 -5.18 11.62
C LYS A 160 2.06 -4.54 12.80
N GLU A 161 3.33 -4.87 12.95
CA GLU A 161 4.14 -4.54 14.13
C GLU A 161 5.49 -3.94 13.75
N ASP A 162 5.97 -4.18 12.52
CA ASP A 162 7.30 -3.82 12.07
C ASP A 162 7.32 -3.76 10.54
N ASP A 163 8.36 -3.19 9.93
CA ASP A 163 8.61 -3.28 8.49
C ASP A 163 9.10 -4.68 8.14
N GLY A 164 8.18 -5.59 7.80
CA GLY A 164 8.50 -6.97 7.43
C GLY A 164 9.30 -7.15 6.14
N TYR A 165 9.43 -6.10 5.30
CA TYR A 165 10.28 -6.12 4.10
C TYR A 165 11.73 -5.77 4.44
N THR A 166 11.96 -4.74 5.27
CA THR A 166 13.31 -4.38 5.73
C THR A 166 13.79 -5.32 6.84
N ASN A 167 12.95 -5.59 7.84
CA ASN A 167 13.21 -6.51 8.94
C ASN A 167 12.58 -7.88 8.67
N SER A 168 13.33 -8.72 7.97
CA SER A 168 12.88 -10.06 7.56
C SER A 168 12.64 -11.07 8.68
N THR A 169 12.86 -10.74 9.96
CA THR A 169 12.83 -11.72 11.07
C THR A 169 11.50 -12.48 11.14
N LYS A 170 10.37 -11.76 11.15
CA LYS A 170 9.04 -12.38 11.17
C LYS A 170 8.66 -13.01 9.83
N SER A 171 8.94 -12.31 8.74
CA SER A 171 8.66 -12.81 7.38
C SER A 171 9.36 -14.14 7.10
N LYS A 172 10.60 -14.31 7.57
CA LYS A 172 11.33 -15.59 7.50
C LYS A 172 10.63 -16.69 8.28
N HIS A 173 10.18 -16.41 9.49
CA HIS A 173 9.44 -17.38 10.29
C HIS A 173 8.15 -17.85 9.57
N TYR A 174 7.37 -16.92 9.01
CA TYR A 174 6.18 -17.26 8.23
C TYR A 174 6.52 -18.09 6.98
N LEU A 175 7.59 -17.72 6.26
CA LEU A 175 8.03 -18.44 5.06
C LEU A 175 8.52 -19.85 5.39
N THR A 176 9.29 -20.02 6.47
CA THR A 176 9.75 -21.34 6.92
C THR A 176 8.55 -22.21 7.29
N SER A 177 7.64 -21.70 8.12
CA SER A 177 6.43 -22.44 8.52
C SER A 177 5.52 -22.81 7.35
N LEU A 178 5.41 -21.96 6.33
CA LEU A 178 4.50 -22.18 5.20
C LEU A 178 5.09 -23.03 4.08
N LEU A 179 6.39 -22.90 3.81
CA LEU A 179 7.03 -23.46 2.61
C LEU A 179 8.08 -24.53 2.89
N VAL A 180 8.54 -24.66 4.13
CA VAL A 180 9.61 -25.60 4.52
C VAL A 180 9.08 -26.65 5.49
N ASP A 181 8.43 -26.21 6.57
CA ASP A 181 7.97 -27.11 7.61
C ASP A 181 6.74 -27.89 7.14
N GLN A 182 6.76 -29.20 7.36
CA GLN A 182 5.60 -30.05 7.10
C GLN A 182 4.64 -29.98 8.28
N VAL A 183 3.34 -29.98 7.99
CA VAL A 183 2.33 -30.19 9.03
C VAL A 183 2.38 -31.66 9.44
N GLU A 184 2.71 -31.92 10.69
CA GLU A 184 2.58 -33.26 11.26
C GLU A 184 1.11 -33.67 11.26
N LEU A 185 0.81 -34.83 10.67
CA LEU A 185 -0.54 -35.40 10.53
C LEU A 185 -0.88 -36.33 11.70
#